data_AF-A0A1Q3E2E3-F1
#
_entry.id   AF-A0A1Q3E2E3-F1
#
_cell.length_a   1.000
_cell.length_b   1.000
_cell.length_c   1.000
_cell.angle_alpha   90.00
_cell.angle_beta   90.00
_cell.angle_gamma   90.00
#
_symmetry.space_group_name_H-M   'P 1'
#
loop_
_entity.id
_entity.type
_entity.pdbx_description
1 polymer ?
#
loop_
_entity_poly.entity_id
_entity_poly.type
_entity_poly.pdbx_seq_one_letter_code
_entity_poly.pdbx_strand_id
1 'polypeptide(L)'
;MPPKRASSSKRKAISDSEDEDNTADASFTKTSSSKKKAKVSPSTSENVVSSSGQPTNKVLPVHISFPERHTGTLRLAAFNVCGLAASQKKGFSFYVAAEDPDILVLTETKVNNEPVDLALKNRFPHCYWSIAEKKGYSGTAILSKHQPLSVDYSLPGHPDASSVKGRIITLEFENHYVIGTYVPNAGTELKNLNEKNEWNLHFTKYIRDLDKVKPVIWTGDLNVAPTEIDLCNAKRNWNKTPGYTEAETTAYRNILNPPESQADVPKFVDTEGYRLAIRHVRAKRAIDRSSQNVRDS
;
A
#
# COMPACT_ATOMS: atom_id res chain seq x y z
N MET A 1 -59.40 40.61 28.13
CA MET A 1 -58.96 41.57 27.11
C MET A 1 -58.33 40.80 25.94
N PRO A 2 -58.73 41.10 24.69
CA PRO A 2 -58.21 40.52 23.43
C PRO A 2 -56.95 41.31 22.97
N PRO A 3 -56.42 41.23 21.71
CA PRO A 3 -56.78 40.44 20.50
C PRO A 3 -55.53 39.78 19.82
N LYS A 4 -55.49 39.15 18.63
CA LYS A 4 -56.37 38.80 17.47
C LYS A 4 -55.60 37.74 16.63
N ARG A 5 -56.20 36.61 16.26
CA ARG A 5 -56.66 36.17 14.90
C ARG A 5 -55.63 36.30 13.74
N ALA A 6 -55.18 35.21 13.11
CA ALA A 6 -55.85 34.31 12.11
C ALA A 6 -55.88 34.95 10.69
N SER A 7 -55.73 34.29 9.53
CA SER A 7 -56.03 32.91 9.09
C SER A 7 -55.61 32.69 7.61
N SER A 8 -55.30 31.44 7.23
CA SER A 8 -55.77 30.66 6.04
C SER A 8 -55.72 31.24 4.60
N SER A 9 -55.74 30.51 3.48
CA SER A 9 -55.51 29.12 3.04
C SER A 9 -55.82 29.07 1.52
N LYS A 10 -55.16 28.16 0.80
CA LYS A 10 -55.64 27.36 -0.38
C LYS A 10 -55.95 27.99 -1.76
N ARG A 11 -55.27 27.39 -2.76
CA ARG A 11 -55.73 26.76 -4.03
C ARG A 11 -55.95 27.59 -5.31
N LYS A 12 -55.10 27.26 -6.32
CA LYS A 12 -55.36 26.65 -7.65
C LYS A 12 -56.23 27.42 -8.67
N ALA A 13 -55.64 27.75 -9.82
CA ALA A 13 -56.29 27.62 -11.15
C ALA A 13 -55.23 27.69 -12.28
N ILE A 14 -55.50 26.91 -13.33
CA ILE A 14 -54.84 26.83 -14.64
C ILE A 14 -55.72 27.63 -15.63
N SER A 15 -55.13 28.28 -16.63
CA SER A 15 -55.77 28.45 -17.96
C SER A 15 -54.76 28.88 -19.03
N ASP A 16 -54.84 28.19 -20.17
CA ASP A 16 -54.18 28.41 -21.45
C ASP A 16 -54.53 29.75 -22.13
N SER A 17 -53.65 30.26 -22.99
CA SER A 17 -53.98 30.71 -24.37
C SER A 17 -52.73 31.11 -25.17
N GLU A 18 -52.66 30.52 -26.35
CA GLU A 18 -52.04 30.89 -27.65
C GLU A 18 -52.22 32.40 -27.99
N ASP A 19 -51.49 33.12 -28.87
CA ASP A 19 -50.72 32.82 -30.08
C ASP A 19 -49.93 34.09 -30.55
N GLU A 20 -48.93 33.88 -31.41
CA GLU A 20 -48.41 34.76 -32.52
C GLU A 20 -47.89 36.20 -32.22
N ASP A 21 -46.98 36.83 -32.96
CA ASP A 21 -45.96 36.55 -33.99
C ASP A 21 -45.22 37.89 -34.22
N ASN A 22 -43.89 37.86 -34.47
CA ASN A 22 -43.12 38.74 -35.37
C ASN A 22 -41.61 38.78 -35.06
N THR A 23 -40.89 37.95 -35.81
CA THR A 23 -39.78 38.27 -36.73
C THR A 23 -38.84 39.48 -36.49
N ALA A 24 -37.53 39.19 -36.47
CA ALA A 24 -36.44 39.77 -37.29
C ALA A 24 -35.10 39.18 -36.80
N ASP A 25 -34.65 38.04 -37.33
CA ASP A 25 -33.72 37.83 -38.45
C ASP A 25 -32.36 38.56 -38.36
N ALA A 26 -31.31 37.77 -38.10
CA ALA A 26 -29.95 37.99 -38.61
C ALA A 26 -29.17 36.66 -38.58
N SER A 27 -29.23 35.98 -39.72
CA SER A 27 -28.49 34.83 -40.22
C SER A 27 -26.95 34.84 -40.01
N PHE A 28 -26.29 33.71 -39.68
CA PHE A 28 -25.43 32.80 -40.51
C PHE A 28 -24.14 32.57 -39.68
N THR A 29 -23.55 31.40 -39.43
CA THR A 29 -23.19 30.24 -40.27
C THR A 29 -22.99 28.96 -39.41
N LYS A 30 -23.45 27.82 -39.93
CA LYS A 30 -23.04 26.46 -39.55
C LYS A 30 -21.61 26.17 -40.03
N THR A 31 -20.83 25.43 -39.24
CA THR A 31 -19.99 24.36 -39.80
C THR A 31 -19.78 23.23 -38.80
N SER A 32 -20.34 22.07 -39.15
CA SER A 32 -19.99 20.74 -38.64
C SER A 32 -18.70 20.24 -39.28
N SER A 33 -17.81 19.58 -38.54
CA SER A 33 -16.85 18.65 -39.15
C SER A 33 -16.45 17.51 -38.22
N SER A 34 -16.60 16.32 -38.76
CA SER A 34 -16.47 14.98 -38.22
C SER A 34 -15.01 14.53 -38.01
N LYS A 35 -14.82 13.69 -36.99
CA LYS A 35 -13.78 12.64 -36.76
C LYS A 35 -12.60 12.54 -37.74
N LYS A 36 -11.38 12.51 -37.16
CA LYS A 36 -10.30 11.63 -37.62
C LYS A 36 -9.80 10.74 -36.46
N LYS A 37 -10.07 9.44 -36.59
CA LYS A 37 -9.40 8.36 -35.86
C LYS A 37 -7.96 8.26 -36.37
N ALA A 38 -6.98 8.44 -35.49
CA ALA A 38 -5.60 8.11 -35.78
C ALA A 38 -5.35 6.62 -35.47
N LYS A 39 -4.73 5.95 -36.45
CA LYS A 39 -4.39 4.54 -36.50
C LYS A 39 -3.19 4.29 -35.59
N VAL A 40 -3.32 3.39 -34.62
CA VAL A 40 -2.22 2.98 -33.72
C VAL A 40 -1.33 2.00 -34.48
N SER A 41 -0.09 2.39 -34.72
CA SER A 41 1.03 1.51 -35.10
C SER A 41 1.90 1.30 -33.84
N PRO A 42 2.46 0.11 -33.61
CA PRO A 42 3.25 -0.15 -32.42
C PRO A 42 4.61 0.57 -32.53
N SER A 43 4.73 1.72 -31.86
CA SER A 43 6.01 2.39 -31.71
C SER A 43 6.75 1.77 -30.52
N THR A 44 7.93 1.22 -30.81
CA THR A 44 8.94 0.76 -29.87
C THR A 44 9.11 1.79 -28.75
N SER A 45 8.82 1.38 -27.52
CA SER A 45 8.86 2.22 -26.32
C SER A 45 10.30 2.48 -25.90
N GLU A 46 10.96 3.43 -26.56
CA GLU A 46 12.20 4.00 -26.05
C GLU A 46 11.90 4.89 -24.84
N ASN A 47 12.79 4.84 -23.84
CA ASN A 47 12.67 5.48 -22.53
C ASN A 47 12.17 6.94 -22.64
N VAL A 48 10.96 7.22 -22.13
CA VAL A 48 10.46 8.60 -21.97
C VAL A 48 11.13 9.22 -20.75
N VAL A 49 12.34 9.72 -20.97
CA VAL A 49 13.11 10.49 -20.01
C VAL A 49 12.52 11.91 -19.92
N SER A 50 12.33 12.44 -18.72
CA SER A 50 11.90 13.82 -18.52
C SER A 50 12.93 14.80 -19.09
N SER A 51 12.55 16.08 -19.24
CA SER A 51 13.51 17.16 -19.54
C SER A 51 14.66 17.29 -18.52
N SER A 52 14.54 16.64 -17.36
CA SER A 52 15.57 16.55 -16.31
C SER A 52 16.42 15.28 -16.36
N GLY A 53 16.29 14.43 -17.38
CA GLY A 53 17.05 13.19 -17.44
C GLY A 53 16.52 12.06 -16.55
N GLN A 54 15.41 12.29 -15.83
CA GLN A 54 14.85 11.34 -14.87
C GLN A 54 13.64 10.59 -15.46
N PRO A 55 13.47 9.29 -15.17
CA PRO A 55 12.26 8.58 -15.53
C PRO A 55 11.03 9.27 -14.93
N THR A 56 9.96 9.41 -15.72
CA THR A 56 8.70 9.91 -15.18
C THR A 56 7.89 8.76 -14.60
N ASN A 57 7.11 8.99 -13.52
CA ASN A 57 6.18 8.00 -12.92
C ASN A 57 5.02 7.55 -13.84
N LYS A 58 5.11 7.87 -15.14
CA LYS A 58 4.14 7.52 -16.17
C LYS A 58 4.40 6.15 -16.75
N VAL A 59 5.67 5.74 -16.90
CA VAL A 59 6.07 4.44 -17.46
C VAL A 59 7.35 3.98 -16.75
N LEU A 60 7.40 2.72 -16.30
CA LEU A 60 8.61 2.12 -15.76
C LEU A 60 9.62 1.85 -16.89
N PRO A 61 10.94 2.01 -16.63
CA PRO A 61 11.95 1.64 -17.61
C PRO A 61 11.79 0.18 -18.04
N VAL A 62 12.01 -0.10 -19.33
CA VAL A 62 11.96 -1.47 -19.85
C VAL A 62 13.20 -2.26 -19.46
N HIS A 63 14.35 -1.58 -19.42
CA HIS A 63 15.62 -2.15 -19.02
C HIS A 63 15.94 -1.73 -17.58
N ILE A 64 15.69 -2.64 -16.65
CA ILE A 64 16.01 -2.48 -15.23
C ILE A 64 16.97 -3.60 -14.86
N SER A 65 18.03 -3.27 -14.14
CA SER A 65 18.99 -4.24 -13.62
C SER A 65 19.19 -4.00 -12.12
N PHE A 66 19.11 -5.06 -11.33
CA PHE A 66 19.44 -5.05 -9.91
C PHE A 66 20.75 -5.81 -9.68
N PRO A 67 21.47 -5.51 -8.58
CA PRO A 67 22.62 -6.31 -8.18
C PRO A 67 22.28 -7.79 -8.11
N GLU A 68 23.24 -8.66 -8.40
CA GLU A 68 23.03 -10.10 -8.26
C GLU A 68 22.68 -10.46 -6.81
N ARG A 69 21.85 -11.48 -6.66
CA ARG A 69 21.50 -12.01 -5.35
C ARG A 69 22.66 -12.83 -4.83
N HIS A 70 23.01 -12.65 -3.56
CA HIS A 70 23.98 -13.50 -2.90
C HIS A 70 23.44 -14.94 -2.77
N THR A 71 24.30 -15.92 -3.02
CA THR A 71 23.94 -17.33 -2.88
C THR A 71 23.48 -17.63 -1.45
N GLY A 72 22.35 -18.35 -1.33
CA GLY A 72 21.78 -18.73 -0.03
C GLY A 72 20.97 -17.63 0.66
N THR A 73 20.70 -16.49 0.00
CA THR A 73 19.79 -15.47 0.54
C THR A 73 18.45 -15.47 -0.18
N LEU A 74 17.42 -14.99 0.51
CA LEU A 74 16.13 -14.66 -0.08
C LEU A 74 16.11 -13.20 -0.51
N ARG A 75 15.35 -12.89 -1.55
CA ARG A 75 15.04 -11.53 -1.98
C ARG A 75 13.56 -11.25 -1.76
N LEU A 76 13.29 -10.26 -0.90
CA LEU A 76 11.96 -9.74 -0.67
C LEU A 76 11.84 -8.37 -1.34
N ALA A 77 10.72 -8.13 -2.02
CA ALA A 77 10.37 -6.81 -2.53
C ALA A 77 8.99 -6.41 -2.01
N ALA A 78 8.83 -5.16 -1.62
CA ALA A 78 7.55 -4.58 -1.24
C ALA A 78 7.26 -3.35 -2.09
N PHE A 79 6.04 -3.25 -2.62
CA PHE A 79 5.66 -2.17 -3.53
C PHE A 79 4.19 -1.79 -3.36
N ASN A 80 3.92 -0.56 -2.95
CA ASN A 80 2.61 0.07 -3.16
C ASN A 80 2.42 0.35 -4.66
N VAL A 81 1.55 -0.43 -5.30
CA VAL A 81 1.34 -0.38 -6.76
C VAL A 81 0.28 0.64 -7.18
N CYS A 82 -0.38 1.31 -6.24
CA CYS A 82 -1.43 2.31 -6.49
C CYS A 82 -2.55 1.80 -7.44
N GLY A 83 -2.81 0.49 -7.45
CA GLY A 83 -3.76 -0.21 -8.30
C GLY A 83 -3.07 -1.13 -9.31
N LEU A 84 -3.28 -2.45 -9.16
CA LEU A 84 -2.60 -3.48 -9.97
C LEU A 84 -2.85 -3.31 -11.48
N ALA A 85 -4.09 -3.06 -11.89
CA ALA A 85 -4.42 -2.88 -13.30
C ALA A 85 -3.77 -1.62 -13.90
N ALA A 86 -3.56 -0.58 -13.09
CA ALA A 86 -2.88 0.63 -13.52
C ALA A 86 -1.37 0.42 -13.61
N SER A 87 -0.76 -0.29 -12.65
CA SER A 87 0.67 -0.57 -12.64
C SER A 87 1.09 -1.50 -13.77
N GLN A 88 0.29 -2.51 -14.12
CA GLN A 88 0.52 -3.40 -15.27
C GLN A 88 0.69 -2.61 -16.57
N LYS A 89 -0.20 -1.63 -16.83
CA LYS A 89 -0.13 -0.77 -18.02
C LYS A 89 1.14 0.10 -18.05
N LYS A 90 1.74 0.37 -16.89
CA LYS A 90 2.97 1.15 -16.74
C LYS A 90 4.24 0.30 -16.78
N GLY A 91 4.15 -1.01 -17.04
CA GLY A 91 5.32 -1.88 -17.13
C GLY A 91 5.73 -2.53 -15.81
N PHE A 92 4.80 -2.70 -14.87
CA PHE A 92 5.07 -3.40 -13.59
C PHE A 92 5.71 -4.79 -13.79
N SER A 93 5.34 -5.51 -14.85
CA SER A 93 5.95 -6.80 -15.19
C SER A 93 7.45 -6.72 -15.47
N PHE A 94 7.96 -5.61 -16.04
CA PHE A 94 9.40 -5.43 -16.28
C PHE A 94 10.17 -5.25 -14.97
N TYR A 95 9.59 -4.53 -14.00
CA TYR A 95 10.17 -4.42 -12.66
C TYR A 95 10.24 -5.79 -11.98
N VAL A 96 9.12 -6.53 -11.95
CA VAL A 96 9.09 -7.86 -11.34
C VAL A 96 10.06 -8.81 -12.06
N ALA A 97 10.13 -8.75 -13.40
CA ALA A 97 11.09 -9.48 -14.24
C ALA A 97 12.52 -9.31 -13.74
N ALA A 98 12.95 -8.05 -13.62
CA ALA A 98 14.30 -7.66 -13.26
C ALA A 98 14.65 -7.87 -11.78
N GLU A 99 13.75 -7.53 -10.87
CA GLU A 99 13.97 -7.68 -9.42
C GLU A 99 14.09 -9.17 -9.04
N ASP A 100 13.31 -10.03 -9.71
CA ASP A 100 13.19 -11.47 -9.45
C ASP A 100 13.10 -11.80 -7.95
N PRO A 101 12.11 -11.27 -7.21
CA PRO A 101 11.97 -11.54 -5.79
C PRO A 101 11.49 -12.99 -5.56
N ASP A 102 11.82 -13.56 -4.39
CA ASP A 102 11.20 -14.80 -3.91
C ASP A 102 9.86 -14.54 -3.25
N ILE A 103 9.74 -13.40 -2.58
CA ILE A 103 8.52 -12.93 -1.94
C ILE A 103 8.27 -11.49 -2.37
N LEU A 104 7.10 -11.25 -2.94
CA LEU A 104 6.65 -9.96 -3.42
C LEU A 104 5.41 -9.52 -2.64
N VAL A 105 5.55 -8.43 -1.89
CA VAL A 105 4.46 -7.80 -1.14
C VAL A 105 3.92 -6.62 -1.94
N LEU A 106 2.62 -6.64 -2.24
CA LEU A 106 1.94 -5.58 -2.96
C LEU A 106 0.91 -4.92 -2.04
N THR A 107 0.88 -3.59 -2.04
CA THR A 107 -0.14 -2.80 -1.35
C THR A 107 -0.87 -1.88 -2.33
N GLU A 108 -2.08 -1.45 -1.93
CA GLU A 108 -3.06 -0.79 -2.81
C GLU A 108 -3.32 -1.55 -4.12
N THR A 109 -3.57 -2.85 -4.04
CA THR A 109 -3.87 -3.64 -5.24
C THR A 109 -5.16 -3.18 -5.92
N LYS A 110 -6.14 -2.68 -5.15
CA LYS A 110 -7.45 -2.14 -5.60
C LYS A 110 -8.23 -3.10 -6.50
N VAL A 111 -7.99 -4.40 -6.34
CA VAL A 111 -8.73 -5.46 -7.04
C VAL A 111 -10.04 -5.73 -6.30
N ASN A 112 -11.06 -6.18 -7.03
CA ASN A 112 -12.35 -6.56 -6.44
C ASN A 112 -12.49 -8.07 -6.22
N ASN A 113 -11.66 -8.86 -6.90
CA ASN A 113 -11.58 -10.32 -6.82
C ASN A 113 -10.11 -10.70 -7.01
N GLU A 114 -9.75 -11.95 -6.69
CA GLU A 114 -8.42 -12.46 -7.00
C GLU A 114 -8.14 -12.34 -8.51
N PRO A 115 -7.05 -11.69 -8.92
CA PRO A 115 -6.76 -11.49 -10.32
C PRO A 115 -6.28 -12.79 -10.98
N VAL A 116 -6.71 -13.00 -12.22
CA VAL A 116 -6.19 -14.05 -13.09
C VAL A 116 -5.05 -13.47 -13.92
N ASP A 117 -3.90 -13.25 -13.28
CA ASP A 117 -2.66 -12.86 -13.96
C ASP A 117 -1.76 -14.09 -14.12
N LEU A 118 -1.71 -14.63 -15.34
CA LEU A 118 -0.91 -15.81 -15.65
C LEU A 118 0.60 -15.56 -15.51
N ALA A 119 1.07 -14.34 -15.78
CA ALA A 119 2.50 -14.02 -15.67
C ALA A 119 2.94 -14.04 -14.21
N LEU A 120 2.13 -13.47 -13.32
CA LEU A 120 2.38 -13.55 -11.88
C LEU A 120 2.23 -14.98 -11.36
N LYS A 121 1.18 -15.71 -11.74
CA LYS A 121 0.97 -17.11 -11.30
C LYS A 121 2.09 -18.05 -11.74
N ASN A 122 2.58 -17.90 -12.97
CA ASN A 122 3.68 -18.73 -13.48
C ASN A 122 4.99 -18.49 -12.72
N ARG A 123 5.18 -17.29 -12.16
CA ARG A 123 6.37 -16.94 -11.39
C ARG A 123 6.23 -17.22 -9.90
N PHE A 124 5.02 -17.06 -9.37
CA PHE A 124 4.70 -17.23 -7.96
C PHE A 124 3.58 -18.27 -7.82
N PRO A 125 3.91 -19.55 -7.59
CA PRO A 125 2.92 -20.61 -7.40
C PRO A 125 2.00 -20.36 -6.18
N HIS A 126 2.41 -19.54 -5.22
CA HIS A 126 1.65 -19.23 -4.01
C HIS A 126 1.29 -17.75 -3.99
N CYS A 127 0.01 -17.42 -4.22
CA CYS A 127 -0.48 -16.04 -4.24
C CYS A 127 -1.60 -15.86 -3.21
N TYR A 128 -1.45 -14.90 -2.31
CA TYR A 128 -2.40 -14.63 -1.24
C TYR A 128 -2.92 -13.20 -1.37
N TRP A 129 -4.25 -13.04 -1.41
CA TRP A 129 -4.90 -11.75 -1.62
C TRP A 129 -5.81 -11.40 -0.44
N SER A 130 -5.54 -10.27 0.19
CA SER A 130 -6.43 -9.62 1.14
C SER A 130 -7.16 -8.52 0.38
N ILE A 131 -8.45 -8.71 0.13
CA ILE A 131 -9.27 -7.80 -0.66
C ILE A 131 -10.17 -7.01 0.28
N ALA A 132 -10.15 -5.67 0.16
CA ALA A 132 -10.99 -4.82 0.98
C ALA A 132 -12.46 -4.91 0.57
N GLU A 133 -13.37 -4.67 1.51
CA GLU A 133 -14.81 -4.74 1.26
C GLU A 133 -15.30 -3.62 0.32
N LYS A 134 -14.68 -2.43 0.44
CA LYS A 134 -14.96 -1.30 -0.44
C LYS A 134 -14.29 -1.53 -1.80
N LYS A 135 -15.10 -1.61 -2.85
CA LYS A 135 -14.62 -1.80 -4.24
C LYS A 135 -13.60 -0.73 -4.64
N GLY A 136 -12.52 -1.17 -5.28
CA GLY A 136 -11.45 -0.31 -5.79
C GLY A 136 -10.65 0.45 -4.71
N TYR A 137 -10.76 0.04 -3.45
CA TYR A 137 -10.08 0.66 -2.32
C TYR A 137 -9.12 -0.34 -1.67
N SER A 138 -7.97 0.15 -1.17
CA SER A 138 -7.01 -0.66 -0.41
C SER A 138 -6.62 -1.96 -1.14
N GLY A 139 -6.21 -2.98 -0.40
CA GLY A 139 -5.87 -4.31 -0.89
C GLY A 139 -4.39 -4.60 -0.75
N THR A 140 -4.09 -5.76 -0.17
CA THR A 140 -2.73 -6.26 0.04
C THR A 140 -2.61 -7.63 -0.61
N ALA A 141 -1.45 -7.94 -1.17
CA ALA A 141 -1.15 -9.28 -1.66
C ALA A 141 0.27 -9.67 -1.27
N ILE A 142 0.48 -10.96 -1.00
CA ILE A 142 1.82 -11.54 -0.90
C ILE A 142 1.90 -12.68 -1.91
N LEU A 143 2.84 -12.57 -2.85
CA LEU A 143 3.13 -13.56 -3.87
C LEU A 143 4.48 -14.18 -3.53
N SER A 144 4.54 -15.51 -3.49
CA SER A 144 5.70 -16.25 -3.02
C SER A 144 6.05 -17.40 -3.96
N LYS A 145 7.36 -17.59 -4.17
CA LYS A 145 7.93 -18.80 -4.79
C LYS A 145 7.90 -20.01 -3.85
N HIS A 146 7.78 -19.76 -2.55
CA HIS A 146 7.82 -20.77 -1.50
C HIS A 146 6.45 -20.91 -0.82
N GLN A 147 6.06 -22.14 -0.49
CA GLN A 147 4.83 -22.40 0.24
C GLN A 147 4.99 -22.02 1.71
N PRO A 148 4.11 -21.16 2.28
CA PRO A 148 4.06 -20.93 3.71
C PRO A 148 3.39 -22.11 4.44
N LEU A 149 3.72 -22.26 5.73
CA LEU A 149 3.09 -23.20 6.65
C LEU A 149 1.67 -22.77 7.01
N SER A 150 1.45 -21.47 7.19
CA SER A 150 0.15 -20.89 7.52
C SER A 150 0.01 -19.48 6.95
N VAL A 151 -1.24 -19.05 6.81
CA VAL A 151 -1.60 -17.73 6.27
C VAL A 151 -2.69 -17.13 7.15
N ASP A 152 -2.47 -15.89 7.59
CA ASP A 152 -3.43 -15.13 8.40
C ASP A 152 -3.71 -13.77 7.72
N TYR A 153 -4.97 -13.36 7.76
CA TYR A 153 -5.48 -12.12 7.18
C TYR A 153 -6.06 -11.16 8.23
N SER A 154 -5.90 -11.50 9.51
CA SER A 154 -6.50 -10.79 10.63
C SER A 154 -5.48 -9.94 11.40
N LEU A 155 -6.02 -9.08 12.27
CA LEU A 155 -5.27 -8.35 13.27
C LEU A 155 -5.89 -8.68 14.64
N PRO A 156 -5.33 -9.64 15.40
CA PRO A 156 -5.91 -10.09 16.65
C PRO A 156 -6.12 -8.94 17.64
N GLY A 157 -7.34 -8.87 18.21
CA GLY A 157 -7.73 -7.85 19.18
C GLY A 157 -8.33 -6.58 18.58
N HIS A 158 -8.15 -6.33 17.27
CA HIS A 158 -8.72 -5.14 16.63
C HIS A 158 -10.26 -5.17 16.68
N PRO A 159 -10.93 -4.08 17.10
CA PRO A 159 -12.37 -4.08 17.35
C PRO A 159 -13.22 -4.19 16.08
N ASP A 160 -12.66 -3.89 14.92
CA ASP A 160 -13.33 -3.93 13.64
C ASP A 160 -12.54 -4.74 12.62
N ALA A 161 -13.03 -5.93 12.28
CA ALA A 161 -12.41 -6.80 11.29
C ALA A 161 -12.57 -6.27 9.85
N SER A 162 -13.57 -5.44 9.58
CA SER A 162 -13.84 -4.91 8.23
C SER A 162 -12.79 -3.89 7.81
N SER A 163 -12.33 -3.02 8.72
CA SER A 163 -11.22 -2.08 8.46
C SER A 163 -9.87 -2.78 8.31
N VAL A 164 -9.69 -3.99 8.84
CA VAL A 164 -8.47 -4.81 8.70
C VAL A 164 -8.37 -5.51 7.34
N LYS A 165 -9.52 -5.90 6.77
CA LYS A 165 -9.55 -6.56 5.45
C LYS A 165 -8.88 -5.70 4.38
N GLY A 166 -8.00 -6.33 3.62
CA GLY A 166 -7.23 -5.66 2.59
C GLY A 166 -6.05 -4.84 3.11
N ARG A 167 -5.69 -4.94 4.39
CA ARG A 167 -4.55 -4.22 4.97
C ARG A 167 -3.43 -5.10 5.50
N ILE A 168 -3.68 -6.35 5.84
CA ILE A 168 -2.65 -7.24 6.39
C ILE A 168 -2.71 -8.63 5.77
N ILE A 169 -1.54 -9.23 5.57
CA ILE A 169 -1.33 -10.66 5.36
C ILE A 169 -0.08 -11.05 6.15
N THR A 170 -0.18 -12.13 6.92
CA THR A 170 0.96 -12.76 7.59
C THR A 170 1.16 -14.14 6.98
N LEU A 171 2.37 -14.39 6.47
CA LEU A 171 2.82 -15.72 6.05
C LEU A 171 3.77 -16.28 7.11
N GLU A 172 3.51 -17.48 7.56
CA GLU A 172 4.46 -18.24 8.38
C GLU A 172 5.30 -19.15 7.50
N PHE A 173 6.62 -19.09 7.66
CA PHE A 173 7.54 -20.07 7.11
C PHE A 173 8.21 -20.86 8.25
N GLU A 174 8.99 -21.87 7.89
CA GLU A 174 9.71 -22.71 8.86
C GLU A 174 10.54 -21.88 9.84
N ASN A 175 11.27 -20.88 9.34
CA ASN A 175 12.27 -20.14 10.10
C ASN A 175 11.89 -18.69 10.43
N HIS A 176 10.82 -18.14 9.87
CA HIS A 176 10.44 -16.73 10.05
C HIS A 176 8.98 -16.48 9.67
N TYR A 177 8.46 -15.32 10.07
CA TYR A 177 7.22 -14.74 9.55
C TYR A 177 7.52 -13.63 8.54
N VAL A 178 6.64 -13.46 7.55
CA VAL A 178 6.59 -12.27 6.69
C VAL A 178 5.22 -11.62 6.85
N ILE A 179 5.20 -10.37 7.30
CA ILE A 179 3.98 -9.56 7.43
C ILE A 179 4.01 -8.44 6.41
N GLY A 180 3.05 -8.45 5.49
CA GLY A 180 2.80 -7.37 4.55
C GLY A 180 1.64 -6.49 5.02
N THR A 181 1.89 -5.20 5.24
CA THR A 181 0.86 -4.25 5.70
C THR A 181 0.63 -3.08 4.75
N TYR A 182 -0.62 -2.67 4.61
CA TYR A 182 -1.04 -1.34 4.15
C TYR A 182 -1.72 -0.61 5.31
N VAL A 183 -0.89 0.03 6.13
CA VAL A 183 -1.33 0.69 7.38
C VAL A 183 -2.31 1.82 7.05
N PRO A 184 -3.40 2.02 7.83
CA PRO A 184 -4.30 3.15 7.65
C PRO A 184 -3.56 4.49 7.55
N ASN A 185 -3.92 5.31 6.57
CA ASN A 185 -3.43 6.69 6.46
C ASN A 185 -4.27 7.59 7.38
N ALA A 186 -3.63 8.51 8.11
CA ALA A 186 -4.32 9.43 9.02
C ALA A 186 -5.25 10.43 8.29
N GLY A 187 -5.16 10.53 6.97
CA GLY A 187 -6.04 11.30 6.12
C GLY A 187 -5.76 12.80 6.14
N THR A 188 -6.38 13.51 5.19
CA THR A 188 -6.38 14.98 5.17
C THR A 188 -6.91 15.51 6.50
N GLU A 189 -6.25 16.53 7.05
CA GLU A 189 -6.58 17.12 8.35
C GLU A 189 -6.55 16.11 9.52
N LEU A 190 -5.83 14.99 9.35
CA LEU A 190 -5.65 13.96 10.38
C LEU A 190 -6.95 13.31 10.86
N LYS A 191 -8.01 13.37 10.05
CA LYS A 191 -9.36 12.88 10.40
C LYS A 191 -9.44 11.39 10.78
N ASN A 192 -8.49 10.58 10.32
CA ASN A 192 -8.40 9.14 10.58
C ASN A 192 -7.26 8.79 11.55
N LEU A 193 -6.67 9.76 12.25
CA LEU A 193 -5.55 9.50 13.16
C LEU A 193 -5.92 8.51 14.27
N ASN A 194 -7.15 8.57 14.78
CA ASN A 194 -7.65 7.63 15.78
C ASN A 194 -7.71 6.18 15.26
N GLU A 195 -8.17 5.98 14.02
CA GLU A 195 -8.17 4.65 13.37
C GLU A 195 -6.74 4.12 13.25
N LYS A 196 -5.78 4.97 12.86
CA LYS A 196 -4.38 4.60 12.77
C LYS A 196 -3.75 4.27 14.14
N ASN A 197 -4.10 5.01 15.19
CA ASN A 197 -3.63 4.74 16.55
C ASN A 197 -4.17 3.41 17.07
N GLU A 198 -5.46 3.11 16.84
CA GLU A 198 -6.08 1.83 17.18
C GLU A 198 -5.37 0.67 16.45
N TRP A 199 -5.12 0.83 15.15
CA TRP A 199 -4.34 -0.13 14.37
C TRP A 199 -2.96 -0.38 15.00
N ASN A 200 -2.21 0.68 15.30
CA ASN A 200 -0.85 0.58 15.84
C ASN A 200 -0.84 -0.10 17.21
N LEU A 201 -1.84 0.13 18.06
CA LEU A 201 -1.97 -0.51 19.37
C LEU A 201 -2.04 -2.04 19.24
N HIS A 202 -2.98 -2.53 18.43
CA HIS A 202 -3.16 -3.98 18.24
C HIS A 202 -2.01 -4.60 17.44
N PHE A 203 -1.51 -3.88 16.43
CA PHE A 203 -0.38 -4.35 15.62
C PHE A 203 0.89 -4.51 16.44
N THR A 204 1.20 -3.58 17.36
CA THR A 204 2.35 -3.69 18.26
C THR A 204 2.29 -4.96 19.09
N LYS A 205 1.11 -5.29 19.63
CA LYS A 205 0.92 -6.53 20.40
C LYS A 205 1.12 -7.76 19.51
N TYR A 206 0.45 -7.78 18.35
CA TYR A 206 0.48 -8.90 17.42
C TYR A 206 1.90 -9.23 16.91
N ILE A 207 2.63 -8.23 16.42
CA ILE A 207 3.98 -8.45 15.88
C ILE A 207 4.95 -8.96 16.96
N ARG A 208 4.80 -8.50 18.21
CA ARG A 208 5.61 -8.94 19.35
C ARG A 208 5.26 -10.34 19.81
N ASP A 209 4.00 -10.74 19.72
CA ASP A 209 3.60 -12.12 20.03
C ASP A 209 4.16 -13.10 19.00
N LEU A 210 4.22 -12.72 17.72
CA LEU A 210 4.88 -13.52 16.67
C LEU A 210 6.40 -13.62 16.85
N ASP A 211 7.05 -12.51 17.19
CA ASP A 211 8.52 -12.42 17.36
C ASP A 211 9.04 -13.27 18.52
N LYS A 212 8.20 -13.56 19.52
CA LYS A 212 8.51 -14.54 20.58
C LYS A 212 8.62 -15.98 20.06
N VAL A 213 8.00 -16.28 18.93
CA VAL A 213 7.93 -17.63 18.35
C VAL A 213 9.01 -17.81 17.28
N LYS A 214 9.08 -16.88 16.31
CA LYS A 214 10.06 -16.88 15.21
C LYS A 214 10.39 -15.44 14.81
N PRO A 215 11.58 -15.17 14.23
CA PRO A 215 11.91 -13.87 13.68
C PRO A 215 10.83 -13.35 12.71
N VAL A 216 10.52 -12.06 12.80
CA VAL A 216 9.50 -11.42 11.95
C VAL A 216 10.14 -10.44 10.97
N ILE A 217 9.74 -10.53 9.71
CA ILE A 217 9.99 -9.51 8.69
C ILE A 217 8.70 -8.75 8.45
N TRP A 218 8.67 -7.47 8.84
CA TRP A 218 7.54 -6.57 8.59
C TRP A 218 7.84 -5.63 7.44
N THR A 219 6.93 -5.54 6.48
CA THR A 219 7.10 -4.73 5.27
C THR A 219 5.76 -4.27 4.69
N GLY A 220 5.79 -3.47 3.62
CA GLY A 220 4.63 -2.92 2.95
C GLY A 220 4.65 -1.40 2.97
N ASP A 221 3.48 -0.78 3.02
CA ASP A 221 3.33 0.67 3.15
C ASP A 221 2.83 0.99 4.56
N LEU A 222 3.73 1.59 5.33
CA LEU A 222 3.53 1.89 6.76
C LEU A 222 2.87 3.25 6.98
N ASN A 223 2.69 4.04 5.91
CA ASN A 223 2.14 5.39 5.94
C ASN A 223 2.80 6.32 6.97
N VAL A 224 4.09 6.17 7.24
CA VAL A 224 4.83 7.01 8.20
C VAL A 224 6.23 7.31 7.67
N ALA A 225 6.67 8.56 7.84
CA ALA A 225 8.05 9.00 7.68
C ALA A 225 8.67 9.11 9.08
N PRO A 226 9.49 8.15 9.53
CA PRO A 226 9.93 8.09 10.94
C PRO A 226 10.76 9.30 11.39
N THR A 227 11.53 9.89 10.48
CA THR A 227 12.50 10.96 10.78
C THR A 227 12.47 12.09 9.74
N GLU A 228 13.14 13.21 10.05
CA GLU A 228 13.22 14.37 9.16
C GLU A 228 13.83 14.04 7.79
N ILE A 229 14.78 13.10 7.75
CA ILE A 229 15.48 12.72 6.51
C ILE A 229 14.58 11.92 5.55
N ASP A 230 13.46 11.37 6.04
CA ASP A 230 12.53 10.56 5.26
C ASP A 230 11.49 11.41 4.51
N LEU A 231 11.45 12.73 4.75
CA LEU A 231 10.42 13.61 4.19
C LEU A 231 10.98 14.94 3.67
N CYS A 232 10.66 15.28 2.43
CA CYS A 232 10.94 16.61 1.89
C CYS A 232 10.12 17.68 2.63
N ASN A 233 10.74 18.82 2.98
CA ASN A 233 10.12 19.93 3.72
C ASN A 233 9.57 19.53 5.10
N ALA A 234 10.22 18.58 5.79
CA ALA A 234 9.78 18.01 7.06
C ALA A 234 9.32 19.04 8.11
N LYS A 235 10.08 20.13 8.35
CA LYS A 235 9.70 21.19 9.30
C LYS A 235 8.32 21.80 9.03
N ARG A 236 7.95 21.96 7.75
CA ARG A 236 6.64 22.50 7.36
C ARG A 236 5.51 21.49 7.59
N ASN A 237 5.83 20.20 7.48
CA ASN A 237 4.88 19.09 7.49
C ASN A 237 4.63 18.51 8.89
N TRP A 238 5.55 18.73 9.84
CA TRP A 238 5.44 18.21 11.21
C TRP A 238 4.11 18.58 11.86
N ASN A 239 3.38 17.57 12.34
CA ASN A 239 2.06 17.69 12.97
C ASN A 239 0.96 18.32 12.08
N LYS A 240 1.17 18.41 10.76
CA LYS A 240 0.21 19.01 9.81
C LYS A 240 -0.22 18.06 8.71
N THR A 241 0.65 17.14 8.31
CA THR A 241 0.37 16.19 7.23
C THR A 241 0.34 14.76 7.75
N PRO A 242 -0.59 13.91 7.25
CA PRO A 242 -0.60 12.49 7.59
C PRO A 242 0.73 11.84 7.21
N GLY A 243 1.21 10.95 8.06
CA GLY A 243 2.49 10.26 7.93
C GLY A 243 3.66 10.99 8.57
N TYR A 244 3.50 12.24 9.04
CA TYR A 244 4.58 12.95 9.74
C TYR A 244 4.06 13.77 10.91
N THR A 245 3.55 13.04 11.91
CA THR A 245 3.08 13.58 13.18
C THR A 245 3.82 12.93 14.35
N GLU A 246 3.80 13.59 15.51
CA GLU A 246 4.36 13.05 16.74
C GLU A 246 3.72 11.71 17.12
N ALA A 247 2.40 11.59 16.98
CA ALA A 247 1.66 10.37 17.24
C ALA A 247 2.12 9.21 16.33
N GLU A 248 2.24 9.46 15.03
CA GLU A 248 2.63 8.42 14.06
C GLU A 248 4.09 7.98 14.20
N THR A 249 5.01 8.95 14.33
CA THR A 249 6.45 8.66 14.47
C THR A 249 6.76 8.00 15.81
N THR A 250 6.05 8.37 16.88
CA THR A 250 6.18 7.72 18.19
C THR A 250 5.60 6.32 18.19
N ALA A 251 4.44 6.11 17.58
CA ALA A 251 3.88 4.77 17.44
C ALA A 251 4.82 3.84 16.66
N TYR A 252 5.39 4.31 15.53
CA TYR A 252 6.39 3.54 14.78
C TYR A 252 7.62 3.21 15.63
N ARG A 253 8.18 4.19 16.34
CA ARG A 253 9.31 3.99 17.26
C ARG A 253 8.98 2.95 18.34
N ASN A 254 7.77 2.98 18.88
CA ASN A 254 7.31 2.04 19.91
C ASN A 254 7.03 0.64 19.36
N ILE A 255 6.71 0.49 18.08
CA ILE A 255 6.66 -0.82 17.45
C ILE A 255 8.08 -1.41 17.38
N LEU A 256 9.07 -0.60 16.97
CA LEU A 256 10.45 -1.06 16.81
C LEU A 256 11.16 -1.35 18.15
N ASN A 257 10.89 -0.56 19.18
CA ASN A 257 11.47 -0.72 20.52
C ASN A 257 10.51 -1.51 21.42
N PRO A 258 10.96 -2.52 22.17
CA PRO A 258 10.10 -3.14 23.18
C PRO A 258 9.72 -2.11 24.26
N PRO A 259 8.60 -2.30 24.97
CA PRO A 259 8.30 -1.51 26.17
C PRO A 259 9.47 -1.59 27.16
N GLU A 260 9.73 -0.51 27.92
CA GLU A 260 10.81 -0.49 28.91
C GLU A 260 10.71 -1.62 29.95
N SER A 261 9.49 -2.07 30.25
CA SER A 261 9.22 -3.22 31.12
C SER A 261 9.65 -4.58 30.54
N GLN A 262 10.11 -4.62 29.29
CA GLN A 262 10.58 -5.81 28.56
C GLN A 262 11.96 -5.55 27.92
N ALA A 263 12.88 -4.93 28.66
CA ALA A 263 14.19 -4.50 28.15
C ALA A 263 15.05 -5.63 27.55
N ASP A 264 14.83 -6.87 27.95
CA ASP A 264 15.56 -8.05 27.44
C ASP A 264 15.07 -8.54 26.07
N VAL A 265 13.94 -8.03 25.57
CA VAL A 265 13.41 -8.39 24.25
C VAL A 265 14.21 -7.65 23.17
N PRO A 266 14.69 -8.34 22.11
CA PRO A 266 15.39 -7.69 21.02
C PRO A 266 14.56 -6.58 20.36
N LYS A 267 15.25 -5.51 19.96
CA LYS A 267 14.66 -4.45 19.13
C LYS A 267 14.50 -4.96 17.70
N PHE A 268 13.42 -4.54 17.03
CA PHE A 268 13.37 -4.68 15.58
C PHE A 268 14.39 -3.74 14.94
N VAL A 269 15.01 -4.22 13.87
CA VAL A 269 15.95 -3.45 13.08
C VAL A 269 15.22 -2.89 11.87
N ASP A 270 15.08 -1.57 11.82
CA ASP A 270 14.66 -0.89 10.60
C ASP A 270 15.78 -0.98 9.57
N THR A 271 15.54 -1.69 8.46
CA THR A 271 16.50 -1.90 7.38
C THR A 271 16.42 -0.86 6.27
N GLU A 272 15.40 0.00 6.24
CA GLU A 272 15.28 1.06 5.23
C GLU A 272 16.27 2.19 5.48
N GLY A 273 16.45 2.59 6.74
CA GLY A 273 17.50 3.55 7.14
C GLY A 273 18.92 3.09 6.77
N TYR A 274 19.09 1.79 6.52
CA TYR A 274 20.36 1.20 6.13
C TYR A 274 20.59 1.11 4.62
N ARG A 275 19.65 1.45 3.72
CA ARG A 275 20.01 1.58 2.29
C ARG A 275 20.98 2.74 2.02
N LEU A 276 21.07 3.71 2.94
CA LEU A 276 22.15 4.71 2.94
C LEU A 276 23.46 4.22 3.62
N ALA A 277 23.44 3.15 4.43
CA ALA A 277 24.56 2.79 5.32
C ALA A 277 25.06 1.32 5.24
N ILE A 278 24.32 0.38 4.66
CA ILE A 278 24.72 -1.03 4.52
C ILE A 278 25.43 -1.22 3.18
N ARG A 279 26.74 -1.03 3.22
CA ARG A 279 27.68 -1.80 2.39
C ARG A 279 28.09 -3.13 3.03
N HIS A 280 27.85 -3.40 4.31
CA HIS A 280 28.31 -4.64 4.95
C HIS A 280 27.50 -5.02 6.20
N VAL A 281 26.53 -5.92 6.11
CA VAL A 281 26.17 -6.80 7.24
C VAL A 281 25.90 -8.20 6.70
N ARG A 282 26.86 -9.11 6.93
CA ARG A 282 26.72 -10.57 6.72
C ARG A 282 25.96 -11.15 7.92
N ALA A 283 24.84 -11.82 7.68
CA ALA A 283 24.26 -12.73 8.66
C ALA A 283 25.15 -13.99 8.74
N LYS A 284 25.93 -14.12 9.81
CA LYS A 284 26.64 -15.36 10.17
C LYS A 284 26.31 -15.68 11.63
N ARG A 285 25.54 -16.76 11.83
CA ARG A 285 25.64 -17.77 12.91
C ARG A 285 24.26 -18.24 13.37
N ALA A 286 23.93 -19.48 13.02
CA ALA A 286 23.13 -20.39 13.84
C ALA A 286 23.26 -21.84 13.31
N ILE A 287 24.50 -22.35 13.20
CA ILE A 287 24.75 -23.79 13.16
C ILE A 287 26.07 -23.98 13.88
N ASP A 288 26.03 -24.41 15.15
CA ASP A 288 26.80 -25.54 15.67
C ASP A 288 26.67 -25.58 17.21
N ARG A 289 25.89 -26.54 17.73
CA ARG A 289 25.97 -27.07 19.10
C ARG A 289 25.08 -28.30 19.21
N SER A 290 25.47 -29.35 18.50
CA SER A 290 25.01 -30.72 18.76
C SER A 290 26.11 -31.72 18.41
N SER A 291 27.28 -31.61 19.05
CA SER A 291 28.35 -32.61 18.99
C SER A 291 29.37 -32.43 20.14
N GLN A 292 28.90 -32.38 21.38
CA GLN A 292 29.73 -32.74 22.53
C GLN A 292 28.82 -33.32 23.62
N ASN A 293 28.55 -34.62 23.51
CA ASN A 293 28.10 -35.48 24.60
C ASN A 293 28.30 -36.95 24.21
N VAL A 294 29.53 -37.32 23.88
CA VAL A 294 30.00 -38.71 23.97
C VAL A 294 31.51 -38.67 24.21
N ARG A 295 31.91 -38.94 25.45
CA ARG A 295 33.21 -39.43 25.96
C ARG A 295 33.42 -38.85 27.35
N ASP A 296 32.95 -39.58 28.34
CA ASP A 296 33.70 -39.96 29.56
C ASP A 296 32.78 -40.86 30.40
N SER A 297 32.99 -42.17 30.24
CA SER A 297 32.51 -43.26 31.07
C SER A 297 33.58 -44.35 31.02
#